data_AF-A0A9D2IX93-F1
#
_entry.id   AF-A0A9D2IX93-F1
#
_cell.length_a   1.000
_cell.length_b   1.000
_cell.length_c   1.000
_cell.angle_alpha   90.00
_cell.angle_beta   90.00
_cell.angle_gamma   90.00
#
_symmetry.space_group_name_H-M   'P 1'
#
loop_
_entity.id
_entity.type
_entity.pdbx_description
1 polymer ?
#
loop_
_entity_poly.entity_id
_entity_poly.type
_entity_poly.pdbx_seq_one_letter_code
_entity_poly.pdbx_strand_id
1 'polypeptide(L)'
;MSDVESVRFSGMFGGYSDYSTEEESDTEKYMDVVMSDMLRAQALAASQQTMNVNGWGGQTNSRNMNFNFTEKMSARQQSELEQFKSNYAQNQARYESVAQKTGIPPELIAAIHWRESSGNFDTYLHNGDPLGAPTVHVPAGKLFYDWESAAVDALNSHRGDSTLTADSTDLDAMAEFAERYNGLGYRNKGLPSPYVWAGTDKYTSGKYVADGVFDPNYVDQQLGVMLMIKSIA
;
A
#
# COMPACT_ATOMS: atom_id res chain seq x y z
N MET A 1 -14.28 94.15 -7.16
CA MET A 1 -15.66 94.40 -6.67
C MET A 1 -16.51 93.26 -7.17
N SER A 2 -17.27 92.71 -6.25
CA SER A 2 -18.01 91.46 -6.27
C SER A 2 -19.35 91.56 -7.03
N ASP A 3 -19.96 90.38 -7.17
CA ASP A 3 -21.40 90.12 -7.39
C ASP A 3 -21.86 90.10 -8.87
N VAL A 4 -22.78 89.26 -9.35
CA VAL A 4 -23.85 88.44 -8.78
C VAL A 4 -24.14 87.29 -9.78
N GLU A 5 -24.52 86.08 -9.33
CA GLU A 5 -25.83 85.46 -9.67
C GLU A 5 -25.93 83.99 -9.26
N SER A 6 -27.06 83.71 -8.60
CA SER A 6 -27.52 82.42 -8.12
C SER A 6 -28.78 82.01 -8.88
N VAL A 7 -28.88 80.76 -9.36
CA VAL A 7 -30.16 80.03 -9.41
C VAL A 7 -29.90 78.52 -9.21
N ARG A 8 -30.72 77.90 -8.36
CA ARG A 8 -30.73 76.47 -7.99
C ARG A 8 -31.68 75.70 -8.93
N PHE A 9 -31.37 74.43 -9.24
CA PHE A 9 -32.34 73.32 -9.07
C PHE A 9 -31.69 71.92 -9.05
N SER A 10 -32.16 71.16 -8.05
CA SER A 10 -32.13 69.72 -7.74
C SER A 10 -31.48 68.69 -8.68
N GLY A 11 -30.66 67.81 -8.09
CA GLY A 11 -30.25 66.52 -8.62
C GLY A 11 -29.59 65.69 -7.50
N MET A 12 -30.22 64.57 -7.16
CA MET A 12 -29.97 63.70 -6.00
C MET A 12 -28.93 62.61 -6.35
N PHE A 13 -28.33 62.01 -5.30
CA PHE A 13 -27.54 60.76 -5.25
C PHE A 13 -26.00 60.83 -5.36
N GLY A 14 -25.35 60.61 -4.22
CA GLY A 14 -24.59 59.37 -3.93
C GLY A 14 -23.20 59.19 -4.55
N GLY A 15 -22.19 59.00 -3.70
CA GLY A 15 -20.89 58.45 -4.11
C GLY A 15 -19.81 58.57 -3.05
N TYR A 16 -19.81 57.67 -2.06
CA TYR A 16 -18.62 57.37 -1.24
C TYR A 16 -17.58 56.69 -2.14
N SER A 17 -16.31 57.06 -2.01
CA SER A 17 -15.20 56.48 -2.78
C SER A 17 -14.90 55.05 -2.31
N ASP A 18 -14.91 54.12 -3.25
CA ASP A 18 -14.42 52.75 -3.10
C ASP A 18 -12.92 52.71 -2.78
N TYR A 19 -12.59 52.02 -1.69
CA TYR A 19 -11.34 51.27 -1.55
C TYR A 19 -11.76 49.79 -1.57
N SER A 20 -11.68 49.12 -2.72
CA SER A 20 -11.83 47.67 -2.81
C SER A 20 -10.44 47.04 -2.99
N THR A 21 -9.88 46.54 -1.89
CA THR A 21 -8.90 45.46 -1.94
C THR A 21 -9.69 44.16 -2.03
N GLU A 22 -9.59 43.46 -3.16
CA GLU A 22 -10.11 42.11 -3.32
C GLU A 22 -9.26 41.14 -2.48
N GLU A 23 -9.67 40.89 -1.23
CA GLU A 23 -9.30 39.67 -0.52
C GLU A 23 -10.21 38.55 -1.02
N GLU A 24 -9.68 37.72 -1.92
CA GLU A 24 -10.29 36.45 -2.32
C GLU A 24 -10.37 35.56 -1.07
N SER A 25 -11.58 35.18 -0.66
CA SER A 25 -11.80 34.58 0.65
C SER A 25 -11.12 33.20 0.73
N ASP A 26 -10.52 32.87 1.87
CA ASP A 26 -9.89 31.55 2.12
C ASP A 26 -10.85 30.38 1.84
N THR A 27 -12.17 30.62 1.93
CA THR A 27 -13.22 29.69 1.54
C THR A 27 -13.21 29.34 0.05
N GLU A 28 -12.98 30.29 -0.85
CA GLU A 28 -12.96 30.03 -2.30
C GLU A 28 -11.72 29.22 -2.68
N LYS A 29 -10.57 29.53 -2.07
CA LYS A 29 -9.33 28.76 -2.26
C LYS A 29 -9.42 27.33 -1.73
N TYR A 30 -10.08 27.13 -0.59
CA TYR A 30 -10.37 25.80 -0.06
C TYR A 30 -11.33 25.02 -0.95
N MET A 31 -12.36 25.67 -1.49
CA MET A 31 -13.33 25.02 -2.38
C MET A 31 -12.70 24.65 -3.72
N ASP A 32 -11.79 25.46 -4.26
CA ASP A 32 -11.10 25.17 -5.52
C ASP A 32 -10.16 23.96 -5.41
N VAL A 33 -9.43 23.84 -4.30
CA VAL A 33 -8.58 22.68 -4.02
C VAL A 33 -9.43 21.41 -3.92
N VAL A 34 -10.51 21.45 -3.14
CA VAL A 34 -11.42 20.30 -2.97
C VAL A 34 -12.09 19.92 -4.29
N MET A 35 -12.47 20.88 -5.12
CA MET A 35 -13.09 20.60 -6.42
C MET A 35 -12.08 20.01 -7.41
N SER A 36 -10.82 20.46 -7.37
CA SER A 36 -9.75 19.89 -8.19
C SER A 36 -9.43 18.43 -7.82
N ASP A 37 -9.46 18.11 -6.53
CA ASP A 37 -9.24 16.74 -6.04
C ASP A 37 -10.44 15.84 -6.31
N MET A 38 -11.66 16.38 -6.24
CA MET A 38 -12.87 15.64 -6.61
C MET A 38 -12.93 15.36 -8.12
N LEU A 39 -12.51 16.31 -8.96
CA LEU A 39 -12.40 16.12 -10.41
C LEU A 39 -11.32 15.09 -10.78
N ARG A 40 -10.18 15.07 -10.06
CA ARG A 40 -9.14 14.03 -10.22
C ARG A 40 -9.63 12.65 -9.78
N ALA A 41 -10.37 12.56 -8.66
CA ALA A 41 -10.97 11.31 -8.20
C ALA A 41 -12.04 10.78 -9.16
N GLN A 42 -12.86 11.67 -9.75
CA GLN A 42 -13.86 11.31 -10.75
C GLN A 42 -13.22 10.89 -12.08
N ALA A 43 -12.12 11.52 -12.51
CA ALA A 43 -11.37 11.10 -13.69
C ALA A 43 -10.72 9.71 -13.51
N LEU A 44 -10.25 9.40 -12.30
CA LEU A 44 -9.73 8.06 -11.95
C LEU A 44 -10.85 7.01 -11.94
N ALA A 45 -12.01 7.32 -11.37
CA ALA A 45 -13.17 6.43 -11.37
C ALA A 45 -13.71 6.18 -12.79
N ALA A 46 -13.78 7.22 -13.63
CA ALA A 46 -14.19 7.08 -15.03
C ALA A 46 -13.21 6.23 -15.86
N SER A 47 -11.90 6.31 -15.59
CA SER A 47 -10.88 5.48 -16.24
C SER A 47 -10.99 3.98 -15.88
N GLN A 48 -11.47 3.68 -14.67
CA GLN A 48 -11.69 2.31 -14.20
C GLN A 48 -13.00 1.72 -14.75
N GLN A 49 -14.00 2.56 -15.01
CA GLN A 49 -15.29 2.14 -15.56
C GLN A 49 -15.24 1.82 -17.06
N THR A 50 -14.28 2.38 -17.81
CA THR A 50 -14.07 2.05 -19.23
C THR A 50 -13.36 0.71 -19.49
N MET A 51 -12.86 0.02 -18.45
CA MET A 51 -12.21 -1.30 -18.60
C MET A 51 -13.13 -2.50 -18.32
N ASN A 52 -14.45 -2.28 -18.24
CA ASN A 52 -15.37 -3.35 -17.89
C ASN A 52 -16.60 -3.41 -18.80
N VAL A 53 -16.37 -3.48 -20.11
CA VAL A 53 -17.34 -4.01 -21.08
C VAL A 53 -16.57 -4.53 -22.29
N ASN A 54 -16.29 -5.84 -22.30
CA ASN A 54 -16.40 -6.75 -23.45
C ASN A 54 -15.65 -8.06 -23.20
N GLY A 55 -16.40 -9.16 -23.06
CA GLY A 55 -15.98 -10.46 -23.59
C GLY A 55 -15.57 -11.53 -22.59
N TRP A 56 -16.56 -12.12 -21.91
CA TRP A 56 -16.51 -13.52 -21.47
C TRP A 56 -16.34 -14.42 -22.70
N GLY A 57 -15.30 -15.24 -22.71
CA GLY A 57 -15.03 -16.25 -23.73
C GLY A 57 -13.65 -16.87 -23.50
N GLY A 58 -13.63 -18.16 -23.16
CA GLY A 58 -12.39 -18.86 -22.83
C GLY A 58 -11.38 -18.81 -23.98
N GLN A 59 -10.18 -18.34 -23.68
CA GLN A 59 -8.94 -18.63 -24.39
C GLN A 59 -7.77 -18.21 -23.49
N THR A 60 -6.83 -19.13 -23.32
CA THR A 60 -5.58 -18.98 -22.58
C THR A 60 -4.82 -17.75 -23.07
N ASN A 61 -4.79 -16.72 -22.25
CA ASN A 61 -3.82 -15.64 -22.35
C ASN A 61 -3.37 -15.37 -20.93
N SER A 62 -2.19 -15.90 -20.60
CA SER A 62 -1.30 -15.26 -19.64
C SER A 62 -1.13 -13.81 -20.12
N ARG A 63 -2.02 -12.93 -19.65
CA ARG A 63 -1.75 -11.50 -19.65
C ARG A 63 -0.53 -11.36 -18.76
N ASN A 64 0.63 -11.35 -19.40
CA ASN A 64 1.86 -10.81 -18.86
C ASN A 64 1.52 -9.42 -18.31
N MET A 65 1.18 -9.37 -17.02
CA MET A 65 1.26 -8.15 -16.24
C MET A 65 2.74 -7.81 -16.23
N ASN A 66 3.12 -6.98 -17.20
CA ASN A 66 4.48 -6.49 -17.34
C ASN A 66 4.69 -5.47 -16.21
N PHE A 67 4.87 -5.96 -14.98
CA PHE A 67 5.21 -5.16 -13.81
C PHE A 67 6.62 -4.63 -13.99
N ASN A 68 6.79 -3.60 -14.80
CA ASN A 68 8.00 -2.80 -14.81
C ASN A 68 7.92 -1.86 -13.60
N PHE A 69 8.12 -2.40 -12.40
CA PHE A 69 8.30 -1.54 -11.24
C PHE A 69 9.51 -0.65 -11.56
N THR A 70 9.30 0.65 -11.72
CA THR A 70 10.44 1.53 -11.59
C THR A 70 10.83 1.47 -10.12
N GLU A 71 11.92 0.77 -9.83
CA GLU A 71 12.44 0.64 -8.47
C GLU A 71 12.77 2.03 -7.94
N LYS A 72 11.96 2.53 -7.00
CA LYS A 72 12.22 3.77 -6.26
C LYS A 72 12.82 3.42 -4.91
N MET A 73 13.77 2.50 -4.90
CA MET A 73 14.40 2.03 -3.67
C MET A 73 15.36 3.07 -3.12
N SER A 74 15.28 3.31 -1.81
CA SER A 74 16.35 3.99 -1.08
C SER A 74 17.62 3.12 -1.05
N ALA A 75 18.78 3.73 -0.75
CA ALA A 75 20.03 2.98 -0.59
C ALA A 75 19.93 1.89 0.50
N ARG A 76 19.12 2.14 1.54
CA ARG A 76 18.81 1.16 2.58
C ARG A 76 18.04 -0.03 2.00
N GLN A 77 16.98 0.21 1.24
CA GLN A 77 16.19 -0.85 0.61
C GLN A 77 17.03 -1.68 -0.36
N GLN A 78 17.91 -1.06 -1.15
CA GLN A 78 18.83 -1.79 -2.03
C GLN A 78 19.75 -2.73 -1.23
N SER A 79 20.31 -2.25 -0.10
CA SER A 79 21.13 -3.10 0.75
C SER A 79 20.33 -4.21 1.44
N GLU A 80 19.11 -3.94 1.90
CA GLU A 80 18.22 -4.96 2.48
C GLU A 80 17.82 -6.01 1.43
N LEU A 81 17.65 -5.62 0.16
CA LEU A 81 17.26 -6.54 -0.91
C LEU A 81 18.33 -7.59 -1.19
N GLU A 82 19.61 -7.19 -1.17
CA GLU A 82 20.72 -8.13 -1.33
C GLU A 82 20.84 -9.10 -0.13
N GLN A 83 20.52 -8.65 1.08
CA GLN A 83 20.44 -9.52 2.26
C GLN A 83 19.28 -10.52 2.12
N PHE A 84 18.11 -10.06 1.67
CA PHE A 84 16.96 -10.91 1.39
C PHE A 84 17.29 -12.01 0.37
N LYS A 85 17.87 -11.63 -0.79
CA LYS A 85 18.28 -12.59 -1.83
C LYS A 85 19.24 -13.64 -1.29
N SER A 86 20.23 -13.22 -0.49
CA SER A 86 21.17 -14.13 0.15
C SER A 86 20.49 -15.09 1.14
N ASN A 87 19.58 -14.58 1.97
CA ASN A 87 18.81 -15.40 2.91
C ASN A 87 17.93 -16.43 2.18
N TYR A 88 17.23 -16.02 1.11
CA TYR A 88 16.42 -16.92 0.29
C TYR A 88 17.29 -18.02 -0.32
N ALA A 89 18.38 -17.67 -1.00
CA ALA A 89 19.26 -18.65 -1.64
C ALA A 89 19.84 -19.68 -0.65
N GLN A 90 20.18 -19.26 0.58
CA GLN A 90 20.71 -20.16 1.61
C GLN A 90 19.65 -21.08 2.22
N ASN A 91 18.38 -20.67 2.21
CA ASN A 91 17.30 -21.35 2.93
C ASN A 91 16.16 -21.84 2.01
N GLN A 92 16.37 -21.83 0.69
CA GLN A 92 15.34 -22.14 -0.31
C GLN A 92 14.64 -23.47 -0.03
N ALA A 93 15.40 -24.51 0.31
CA ALA A 93 14.84 -25.83 0.62
C ALA A 93 13.86 -25.82 1.82
N ARG A 94 14.07 -24.93 2.80
CA ARG A 94 13.16 -24.78 3.95
C ARG A 94 11.84 -24.17 3.49
N TYR A 95 11.90 -23.10 2.69
CA TYR A 95 10.72 -22.46 2.11
C TYR A 95 9.93 -23.40 1.20
N GLU A 96 10.62 -24.17 0.35
CA GLU A 96 10.00 -25.20 -0.50
C GLU A 96 9.28 -26.29 0.32
N SER A 97 9.87 -26.70 1.45
CA SER A 97 9.24 -27.71 2.32
C SER A 97 7.93 -27.22 2.95
N VAL A 98 7.84 -25.92 3.28
CA VAL A 98 6.61 -25.29 3.78
C VAL A 98 5.61 -25.08 2.64
N ALA A 99 6.09 -24.68 1.45
CA ALA A 99 5.27 -24.52 0.26
C ALA A 99 4.51 -25.81 -0.10
N GLN A 100 5.20 -26.95 -0.06
CA GLN A 100 4.60 -28.26 -0.31
C GLN A 100 3.46 -28.61 0.66
N LYS A 101 3.52 -28.13 1.90
CA LYS A 101 2.52 -28.42 2.96
C LYS A 101 1.34 -27.45 2.95
N THR A 102 1.53 -26.24 2.43
CA THR A 102 0.56 -25.13 2.54
C THR A 102 -0.08 -24.75 1.20
N GLY A 103 0.59 -25.10 0.10
CA GLY A 103 0.26 -24.62 -1.24
C GLY A 103 0.58 -23.14 -1.44
N ILE A 104 1.38 -22.52 -0.57
CA ILE A 104 1.81 -21.13 -0.75
C ILE A 104 3.20 -21.13 -1.39
N PRO A 105 3.44 -20.37 -2.48
CA PRO A 105 4.74 -20.34 -3.16
C PRO A 105 5.91 -19.98 -2.23
N PRO A 106 7.09 -20.62 -2.39
CA PRO A 106 8.23 -20.40 -1.51
C PRO A 106 8.74 -18.95 -1.54
N GLU A 107 8.67 -18.26 -2.67
CA GLU A 107 9.04 -16.84 -2.81
C GLU A 107 8.14 -15.94 -1.95
N LEU A 108 6.83 -16.22 -1.96
CA LEU A 108 5.86 -15.49 -1.14
C LEU A 108 6.09 -15.76 0.35
N ILE A 109 6.34 -17.01 0.73
CA ILE A 109 6.65 -17.37 2.13
C ILE A 109 7.91 -16.62 2.60
N ALA A 110 8.97 -16.63 1.79
CA ALA A 110 10.22 -15.95 2.13
C ALA A 110 10.03 -14.43 2.26
N ALA A 111 9.28 -13.82 1.35
CA ALA A 111 8.98 -12.40 1.39
C ALA A 111 8.16 -12.00 2.64
N ILE A 112 7.16 -12.80 3.01
CA ILE A 112 6.40 -12.60 4.28
C ILE A 112 7.34 -12.78 5.47
N HIS A 113 8.13 -13.85 5.52
CA HIS A 113 9.08 -14.09 6.61
C HIS A 113 10.08 -12.95 6.78
N TRP A 114 10.54 -12.35 5.68
CA TRP A 114 11.39 -11.16 5.73
C TRP A 114 10.68 -9.95 6.37
N ARG A 115 9.40 -9.74 6.07
CA ARG A 115 8.60 -8.66 6.68
C ARG A 115 8.38 -8.86 8.17
N GLU A 116 8.14 -10.09 8.59
CA GLU A 116 7.80 -10.39 9.99
C GLU A 116 9.05 -10.41 10.89
N SER A 117 10.18 -10.92 10.40
CA SER A 117 11.35 -11.13 11.25
C SER A 117 12.70 -11.08 10.54
N SER A 118 12.77 -10.47 9.35
CA SER A 118 14.00 -10.37 8.55
C SER A 118 14.64 -11.75 8.27
N GLY A 119 13.80 -12.78 8.06
CA GLY A 119 14.25 -14.12 7.74
C GLY A 119 14.87 -14.87 8.92
N ASN A 120 14.53 -14.49 10.17
CA ASN A 120 15.04 -15.14 11.36
C ASN A 120 14.24 -16.41 11.70
N PHE A 121 14.84 -17.56 11.41
CA PHE A 121 14.24 -18.87 11.67
C PHE A 121 14.10 -19.25 13.15
N ASP A 122 14.60 -18.44 14.09
CA ASP A 122 14.38 -18.62 15.52
C ASP A 122 13.15 -17.84 16.04
N THR A 123 12.28 -17.38 15.13
CA THR A 123 11.06 -16.62 15.47
C THR A 123 9.80 -17.20 14.82
N TYR A 124 8.64 -16.96 15.44
CA TYR A 124 7.34 -17.32 14.88
C TYR A 124 7.00 -16.46 13.67
N LEU A 125 6.62 -17.10 12.56
CA LEU A 125 6.11 -16.41 11.38
C LEU A 125 4.81 -15.64 11.67
N HIS A 126 4.06 -16.02 12.70
CA HIS A 126 2.80 -15.37 13.07
C HIS A 126 2.96 -13.92 13.50
N ASN A 127 4.01 -13.62 14.28
CA ASN A 127 4.09 -12.39 15.06
C ASN A 127 5.52 -12.00 15.50
N GLY A 128 6.54 -12.75 15.09
CA GLY A 128 7.95 -12.47 15.41
C GLY A 128 8.41 -12.86 16.82
N ASP A 129 7.57 -13.49 17.65
CA ASP A 129 8.00 -13.96 18.98
C ASP A 129 9.13 -15.00 18.86
N PRO A 130 10.02 -15.15 19.85
CA PRO A 130 11.03 -16.21 19.84
C PRO A 130 10.42 -17.62 19.86
N LEU A 131 10.97 -18.50 19.04
CA LEU A 131 10.56 -19.90 18.95
C LEU A 131 10.97 -20.69 20.21
N GLY A 132 10.25 -21.76 20.54
CA GLY A 132 10.53 -22.60 21.71
C GLY A 132 9.93 -22.11 23.03
N ALA A 133 9.22 -20.98 23.01
CA ALA A 133 8.37 -20.51 24.10
C ALA A 133 6.94 -20.24 23.61
N PRO A 134 5.93 -20.24 24.51
CA PRO A 134 4.58 -19.81 24.15
C PRO A 134 4.57 -18.37 23.66
N THR A 135 3.90 -18.10 22.53
CA THR A 135 3.72 -16.73 22.02
C THR A 135 2.99 -15.85 23.03
N VAL A 136 3.47 -14.61 23.16
CA VAL A 136 2.85 -13.56 23.99
C VAL A 136 2.05 -12.60 23.12
N HIS A 137 2.53 -12.31 21.91
CA HIS A 137 1.80 -11.52 20.93
C HIS A 137 0.71 -12.36 20.26
N VAL A 138 -0.32 -11.70 19.73
CA VAL A 138 -1.43 -12.38 19.05
C VAL A 138 -0.91 -13.05 17.77
N PRO A 139 -1.27 -14.32 17.48
CA PRO A 139 -2.07 -15.24 18.30
C PRO A 139 -1.27 -15.78 19.51
N ALA A 140 -1.76 -15.54 20.72
CA ALA A 140 -1.08 -15.91 21.96
C ALA A 140 -1.22 -17.41 22.30
N GLY A 141 -0.22 -17.97 22.99
CA GLY A 141 -0.24 -19.33 23.51
C GLY A 141 0.14 -20.44 22.53
N LYS A 142 0.63 -20.10 21.33
CA LYS A 142 1.17 -21.11 20.39
C LYS A 142 2.56 -21.55 20.84
N LEU A 143 2.84 -22.86 20.77
CA LEU A 143 4.14 -23.43 21.14
C LEU A 143 4.62 -24.42 20.07
N PHE A 144 5.74 -24.09 19.44
CA PHE A 144 6.46 -24.90 18.46
C PHE A 144 7.97 -24.82 18.72
N TYR A 145 8.70 -25.84 18.26
CA TYR A 145 10.16 -25.96 18.46
C TYR A 145 10.96 -25.91 17.16
N ASP A 146 10.28 -25.96 16.00
CA ASP A 146 10.86 -25.77 14.68
C ASP A 146 10.04 -24.74 13.87
N TRP A 147 10.75 -23.98 13.05
CA TRP A 147 10.17 -22.88 12.28
C TRP A 147 9.16 -23.38 11.25
N GLU A 148 9.45 -24.50 10.60
CA GLU A 148 8.62 -25.05 9.54
C GLU A 148 7.21 -25.39 10.04
N SER A 149 7.09 -26.02 11.20
CA SER A 149 5.80 -26.34 11.81
C SER A 149 5.04 -25.09 12.23
N ALA A 150 5.73 -24.09 12.79
CA ALA A 150 5.13 -22.81 13.12
C ALA A 150 4.65 -22.06 11.86
N ALA A 151 5.47 -22.02 10.81
CA ALA A 151 5.15 -21.35 9.55
C ALA A 151 3.95 -21.99 8.84
N VAL A 152 3.86 -23.33 8.83
CA VAL A 152 2.69 -24.05 8.28
C VAL A 152 1.41 -23.65 9.01
N ASP A 153 1.44 -23.59 10.34
CA ASP A 153 0.28 -23.15 11.13
C ASP A 153 -0.09 -21.69 10.84
N ALA A 154 0.91 -20.79 10.76
CA ALA A 154 0.71 -19.37 10.45
C ALA A 154 0.03 -19.17 9.09
N LEU A 155 0.57 -19.78 8.04
CA LEU A 155 0.08 -19.63 6.68
C LEU A 155 -1.32 -20.24 6.50
N ASN A 156 -1.58 -21.40 7.10
CA ASN A 156 -2.90 -22.02 7.04
C ASN A 156 -3.97 -21.19 7.75
N SER A 157 -3.64 -20.49 8.84
CA SER A 157 -4.57 -19.60 9.53
C SER A 157 -4.97 -18.37 8.70
N HIS A 158 -4.17 -17.99 7.70
CA HIS A 158 -4.42 -16.86 6.79
C HIS A 158 -4.86 -17.29 5.39
N ARG A 159 -4.96 -18.60 5.12
CA ARG A 159 -5.18 -19.14 3.77
C ARG A 159 -6.53 -18.72 3.18
N GLY A 160 -7.57 -18.65 4.01
CA GLY A 160 -8.92 -18.30 3.55
C GLY A 160 -9.35 -19.13 2.33
N ASP A 161 -9.82 -18.45 1.30
CA ASP A 161 -10.24 -18.99 0.00
C ASP A 161 -9.13 -18.96 -1.07
N SER A 162 -7.87 -18.74 -0.67
CA SER A 162 -6.74 -18.70 -1.60
C SER A 162 -6.64 -19.97 -2.46
N THR A 163 -6.54 -19.77 -3.76
CA THR A 163 -6.36 -20.81 -4.79
C THR A 163 -4.90 -21.08 -5.12
N LEU A 164 -3.96 -20.41 -4.41
CA LEU A 164 -2.54 -20.60 -4.62
C LEU A 164 -2.12 -22.08 -4.40
N THR A 165 -1.16 -22.48 -5.22
CA THR A 165 -0.40 -23.72 -5.16
C THR A 165 1.09 -23.38 -5.01
N ALA A 166 1.90 -24.35 -4.60
CA ALA A 166 3.34 -24.15 -4.39
C ALA A 166 4.11 -23.67 -5.63
N ASP A 167 3.59 -23.97 -6.82
CA ASP A 167 4.13 -23.61 -8.14
C ASP A 167 3.40 -22.42 -8.80
N SER A 168 2.47 -21.77 -8.09
CA SER A 168 1.74 -20.62 -8.62
C SER A 168 2.69 -19.48 -8.98
N THR A 169 2.51 -18.92 -10.17
CA THR A 169 3.22 -17.70 -10.65
C THR A 169 2.27 -16.50 -10.72
N ASP A 170 1.08 -16.60 -10.13
CA ASP A 170 0.06 -15.55 -10.12
C ASP A 170 0.43 -14.48 -9.07
N LEU A 171 1.06 -13.42 -9.55
CA LEU A 171 1.53 -12.31 -8.72
C LEU A 171 0.38 -11.52 -8.07
N ASP A 172 -0.80 -11.47 -8.69
CA ASP A 172 -1.94 -10.75 -8.11
C ASP A 172 -2.52 -11.54 -6.93
N ALA A 173 -2.67 -12.86 -7.09
CA ALA A 173 -3.08 -13.74 -6.01
C ALA A 173 -2.07 -13.74 -4.85
N MET A 174 -0.76 -13.69 -5.14
CA MET A 174 0.28 -13.54 -4.11
C MET A 174 0.20 -12.19 -3.38
N ALA A 175 0.01 -11.09 -4.12
CA ALA A 175 -0.13 -9.76 -3.53
C ALA A 175 -1.36 -9.69 -2.62
N GLU A 176 -2.47 -10.30 -3.04
CA GLU A 176 -3.68 -10.39 -2.24
C GLU A 176 -3.49 -11.22 -0.97
N PHE A 177 -2.83 -12.38 -1.08
CA PHE A 177 -2.49 -13.20 0.08
C PHE A 177 -1.63 -12.42 1.07
N ALA A 178 -0.58 -11.75 0.61
CA ALA A 178 0.30 -10.94 1.44
C ALA A 178 -0.45 -9.79 2.14
N GLU A 179 -1.38 -9.13 1.44
CA GLU A 179 -2.21 -8.08 2.04
C GLU A 179 -3.13 -8.62 3.12
N ARG A 180 -3.76 -9.79 2.90
CA ARG A 180 -4.59 -10.47 3.91
C ARG A 180 -3.77 -10.93 5.12
N TYR A 181 -2.55 -11.41 4.88
CA TYR A 181 -1.63 -11.85 5.93
C TYR A 181 -1.29 -10.70 6.89
N ASN A 182 -0.91 -9.54 6.35
CA ASN A 182 -0.64 -8.35 7.17
C ASN A 182 -1.92 -7.71 7.74
N GLY A 183 -3.01 -7.74 6.97
CA GLY A 183 -4.29 -7.13 7.31
C GLY A 183 -4.77 -6.08 6.31
N LEU A 184 -6.10 -6.02 6.11
CA LEU A 184 -6.78 -5.28 5.04
C LEU A 184 -7.01 -3.77 5.34
N GLY A 185 -6.31 -3.20 6.32
CA GLY A 185 -6.52 -1.82 6.75
C GLY A 185 -6.31 -0.79 5.63
N TYR A 186 -5.32 -1.01 4.76
CA TYR A 186 -5.03 -0.14 3.62
C TYR A 186 -6.05 -0.30 2.49
N ARG A 187 -6.42 -1.54 2.14
CA ARG A 187 -7.50 -1.83 1.17
C ARG A 187 -8.80 -1.12 1.52
N ASN A 188 -9.19 -1.15 2.80
CA ASN A 188 -10.42 -0.49 3.27
C ASN A 188 -10.36 1.05 3.17
N LYS A 189 -9.17 1.62 3.00
CA LYS A 189 -8.95 3.05 2.74
C LYS A 189 -8.79 3.37 1.25
N GLY A 190 -8.83 2.38 0.37
CA GLY A 190 -8.49 2.55 -1.05
C GLY A 190 -7.03 2.92 -1.28
N LEU A 191 -6.13 2.57 -0.34
CA LEU A 191 -4.71 2.89 -0.41
C LEU A 191 -3.86 1.64 -0.68
N PRO A 192 -2.73 1.77 -1.40
CA PRO A 192 -1.79 0.68 -1.57
C PRO A 192 -1.12 0.34 -0.23
N SER A 193 -1.11 -0.95 0.13
CA SER A 193 -0.42 -1.41 1.33
C SER A 193 1.11 -1.25 1.19
N PRO A 194 1.80 -0.51 2.08
CA PRO A 194 3.27 -0.50 2.13
C PRO A 194 3.84 -1.89 2.44
N TYR A 195 3.06 -2.77 3.08
CA TYR A 195 3.47 -4.17 3.29
C TYR A 195 3.75 -4.88 1.97
N VAL A 196 2.89 -4.63 0.98
CA VAL A 196 2.93 -5.29 -0.31
C VAL A 196 3.81 -4.53 -1.31
N TRP A 197 3.73 -3.20 -1.31
CA TRP A 197 4.20 -2.36 -2.42
C TRP A 197 5.36 -1.41 -2.10
N ALA A 198 5.87 -1.34 -0.87
CA ALA A 198 6.99 -0.45 -0.55
C ALA A 198 8.21 -0.69 -1.45
N GLY A 199 8.85 0.41 -1.88
CA GLY A 199 9.98 0.38 -2.84
C GLY A 199 9.58 0.26 -4.32
N THR A 200 8.28 0.16 -4.61
CA THR A 200 7.73 0.20 -5.98
C THR A 200 7.09 1.55 -6.30
N ASP A 201 6.74 1.78 -7.57
CA ASP A 201 5.99 2.95 -8.02
C ASP A 201 4.52 2.96 -7.57
N LYS A 202 3.97 1.82 -7.12
CA LYS A 202 2.61 1.71 -6.57
C LYS A 202 2.47 2.26 -5.15
N TYR A 203 3.57 2.56 -4.46
CA TYR A 203 3.56 3.14 -3.13
C TYR A 203 4.39 4.42 -3.09
N THR A 204 3.83 5.49 -2.54
CA THR A 204 4.55 6.75 -2.36
C THR A 204 4.77 7.06 -0.88
N SER A 205 3.68 7.07 -0.09
CA SER A 205 3.70 7.30 1.35
C SER A 205 2.39 6.80 1.97
N GLY A 206 2.30 6.83 3.30
CA GLY A 206 1.15 6.39 4.07
C GLY A 206 1.45 5.09 4.81
N LYS A 207 1.45 5.12 6.14
CA LYS A 207 1.68 3.92 6.96
C LYS A 207 0.95 4.01 8.30
N TYR A 208 0.43 2.89 8.76
CA TYR A 208 0.08 2.71 10.17
C TYR A 208 1.38 2.56 10.98
N VAL A 209 1.73 3.62 11.72
CA VAL A 209 2.95 3.68 12.53
C VAL A 209 2.74 3.11 13.93
N ALA A 210 1.48 3.00 14.35
CA ALA A 210 1.02 2.26 15.53
C ALA A 210 -0.42 1.80 15.29
N ASP A 211 -0.95 0.97 16.20
CA ASP A 211 -2.32 0.47 16.13
C ASP A 211 -3.33 1.62 16.03
N GLY A 212 -4.05 1.66 14.91
CA GLY A 212 -5.03 2.71 14.62
C GLY A 212 -4.44 4.07 14.23
N VAL A 213 -3.12 4.26 14.30
CA VAL A 213 -2.44 5.53 14.01
C VAL A 213 -1.87 5.52 12.60
N PHE A 214 -2.62 6.09 11.65
CA PHE A 214 -2.20 6.25 10.25
C PHE A 214 -1.51 7.59 10.02
N ASP A 215 -0.27 7.57 9.54
CA ASP A 215 0.46 8.75 9.07
C ASP A 215 0.49 8.75 7.53
N PRO A 216 -0.20 9.69 6.85
CA PRO A 216 -0.23 9.77 5.39
C PRO A 216 1.12 10.14 4.75
N ASN A 217 2.04 10.72 5.52
CA ASN A 217 3.33 11.23 5.03
C ASN A 217 4.48 10.27 5.31
N TYR A 218 4.31 9.29 6.20
CA TYR A 218 5.33 8.31 6.50
C TYR A 218 5.64 7.44 5.27
N VAL A 219 6.92 7.27 4.94
CA VAL A 219 7.39 6.40 3.86
C VAL A 219 8.01 5.15 4.47
N ASP A 220 7.43 3.98 4.19
CA ASP A 220 7.99 2.71 4.65
C ASP A 220 9.39 2.48 4.09
N GLN A 221 10.35 2.27 4.99
CA GLN A 221 11.75 2.06 4.65
C GLN A 221 12.07 0.57 4.44
N GLN A 222 11.15 -0.32 4.80
CA GLN A 222 11.28 -1.76 4.53
C GLN A 222 10.95 -2.09 3.07
N LEU A 223 11.32 -3.28 2.63
CA LEU A 223 10.97 -3.83 1.32
C LEU A 223 9.50 -4.26 1.26
N GLY A 224 8.80 -3.96 0.16
CA GLY A 224 7.50 -4.55 -0.13
C GLY A 224 7.61 -6.01 -0.57
N VAL A 225 6.60 -6.82 -0.25
CA VAL A 225 6.54 -8.25 -0.65
C VAL A 225 6.70 -8.45 -2.16
N MET A 226 6.02 -7.65 -2.98
CA MET A 226 6.05 -7.86 -4.43
C MET A 226 7.38 -7.46 -5.06
N LEU A 227 8.09 -6.51 -4.46
CA LEU A 227 9.45 -6.16 -4.84
C LEU A 227 10.40 -7.33 -4.55
N MET A 228 10.28 -7.95 -3.37
CA MET A 228 11.08 -9.11 -2.97
C MET A 228 10.84 -10.31 -3.89
N ILE A 229 9.58 -10.71 -4.11
CA ILE A 229 9.24 -11.85 -4.99
C ILE A 229 9.83 -11.65 -6.39
N LYS A 230 9.66 -10.47 -6.98
CA LYS A 230 10.17 -10.17 -8.32
C LYS A 230 11.70 -10.21 -8.41
N SER A 231 12.40 -9.92 -7.30
CA SER A 231 13.87 -9.88 -7.29
C SER A 231 14.55 -11.25 -7.29
N ILE A 232 13.79 -12.32 -7.01
CA ILE A 232 14.28 -13.71 -6.93
C ILE A 232 13.57 -14.67 -7.90
N ALA A 233 12.55 -14.19 -8.62
CA ALA A 233 11.77 -14.93 -9.60
C ALA A 233 12.40 -14.93 -11.01
#